data_AF-A0A1S7FW63-F1
#
_entry.id   AF-A0A1S7FW63-F1
#
_cell.length_a   1.000
_cell.length_b   1.000
_cell.length_c   1.000
_cell.angle_alpha   90.00
_cell.angle_beta   90.00
_cell.angle_gamma   90.00
#
_symmetry.space_group_name_H-M   'P 1'
#
loop_
_entity.id
_entity.type
_entity.pdbx_description
1 polymer ?
#
loop_
_entity_poly.entity_id
_entity_poly.type
_entity_poly.pdbx_seq_one_letter_code
_entity_poly.pdbx_strand_id
1 'polypeptide(L)' 'MTRKVRLNILGCIIAGGVGILIFVPNYPFPDMYRILIFMALFMINFYINRYLRERKEGK' A
#
# COMPACT_ATOMS: atom_id res chain seq x y z
N MET A 1 -16.21 -7.28 -14.23
CA MET A 1 -14.94 -7.20 -13.46
C MET A 1 -15.25 -7.34 -11.98
N THR A 2 -14.78 -8.39 -11.33
CA THR A 2 -15.13 -8.73 -9.93
C THR A 2 -14.61 -7.65 -8.96
N ARG A 3 -15.41 -7.29 -7.95
CA ARG A 3 -15.08 -6.26 -6.94
C ARG A 3 -13.68 -6.45 -6.30
N LYS A 4 -13.22 -7.70 -6.19
CA LYS A 4 -11.87 -8.07 -5.73
C LYS A 4 -10.75 -7.51 -6.61
N VAL A 5 -10.91 -7.56 -7.93
CA VAL A 5 -9.90 -7.08 -8.90
C VAL A 5 -9.76 -5.56 -8.79
N ARG A 6 -10.88 -4.86 -8.63
CA ARG A 6 -10.90 -3.39 -8.52
C ARG A 6 -10.23 -2.88 -7.25
N LEU A 7 -10.39 -3.59 -6.13
CA LEU A 7 -9.69 -3.31 -4.87
C LEU A 7 -8.18 -3.58 -4.97
N ASN A 8 -7.79 -4.65 -5.66
CA ASN A 8 -6.38 -4.98 -5.85
C ASN A 8 -5.68 -3.90 -6.69
N ILE A 9 -6.34 -3.41 -7.74
CA ILE A 9 -5.84 -2.30 -8.58
C ILE A 9 -5.69 -1.01 -7.77
N LEU A 10 -6.69 -0.66 -6.94
CA LEU A 10 -6.61 0.52 -6.05
C LEU A 10 -5.44 0.41 -5.06
N GLY A 11 -5.22 -0.77 -4.47
CA GLY A 11 -4.08 -1.03 -3.60
C GLY A 11 -2.74 -0.85 -4.31
N CYS A 12 -2.61 -1.35 -5.54
CA CYS A 12 -1.41 -1.17 -6.35
C CYS A 12 -1.16 0.30 -6.74
N ILE A 13 -2.22 1.08 -7.03
CA ILE A 13 -2.09 2.51 -7.35
C ILE A 13 -1.60 3.31 -6.13
N ILE A 14 -2.19 3.05 -4.96
CA ILE A 14 -1.77 3.71 -3.71
C ILE A 14 -0.34 3.33 -3.35
N ALA A 15 0.03 2.05 -3.51
CA ALA A 15 1.40 1.59 -3.34
C ALA A 15 2.35 2.32 -4.29
N GLY A 16 2.03 2.41 -5.59
CA GLY A 16 2.84 3.15 -6.57
C GLY A 16 3.04 4.62 -6.18
N GLY A 17 1.98 5.31 -5.74
CA GLY A 17 2.07 6.70 -5.29
C GLY A 17 2.96 6.90 -4.06
N VAL A 18 2.84 6.03 -3.06
CA VAL A 18 3.68 6.04 -1.85
C VAL A 18 5.14 5.72 -2.20
N GLY A 19 5.38 4.80 -3.13
CA GLY A 19 6.71 4.47 -3.62
C GLY A 19 7.39 5.66 -4.27
N ILE A 20 6.69 6.36 -5.16
CA ILE A 20 7.22 7.56 -5.80
C ILE A 20 7.56 8.63 -4.75
N LEU A 21 6.69 8.86 -3.76
CA LEU A 21 6.92 9.82 -2.67
C LEU A 21 8.15 9.51 -1.81
N ILE A 22 8.39 8.22 -1.52
CA ILE A 22 9.54 7.78 -0.73
C ILE A 22 10.85 7.84 -1.53
N PHE A 23 10.78 7.62 -2.84
CA PHE A 23 11.92 7.71 -3.74
C PHE A 23 12.16 9.13 -4.30
N VAL A 24 11.35 10.13 -3.91
CA VAL A 24 11.69 11.54 -4.18
C VAL A 24 13.06 11.85 -3.58
N PRO A 25 13.99 12.46 -4.35
CA PRO A 25 15.42 12.50 -4.02
C PRO A 25 15.80 13.29 -2.76
N ASN A 26 14.85 13.96 -2.08
CA ASN A 26 15.12 14.92 -1.02
C ASN A 26 15.09 14.36 0.41
N TYR A 27 15.01 13.05 0.62
CA TYR A 27 15.05 12.48 1.97
C TYR A 27 16.49 12.18 2.43
N PRO A 28 16.94 12.61 3.61
CA PRO A 28 18.30 12.32 4.11
C PRO A 28 18.50 10.86 4.54
N PHE A 29 17.56 9.96 4.25
CA PHE A 29 17.63 8.55 4.64
C PHE A 29 18.35 7.69 3.60
N PRO A 30 19.18 6.72 4.04
CA PRO A 30 19.75 5.69 3.18
C PRO A 30 18.65 4.92 2.44
N ASP A 31 18.93 4.52 1.19
CA ASP A 31 17.95 3.82 0.33
C ASP A 31 17.35 2.58 0.97
N MET A 32 18.12 1.87 1.81
CA MET A 32 17.65 0.70 2.56
C MET A 32 16.48 1.02 3.51
N TYR A 33 16.51 2.17 4.19
CA TYR A 33 15.42 2.61 5.07
C TYR A 33 14.18 3.01 4.28
N ARG A 34 14.38 3.64 3.11
CA ARG A 34 13.29 4.00 2.20
C ARG A 34 12.53 2.75 1.72
N ILE A 35 13.25 1.69 1.35
CA ILE A 35 12.67 0.39 0.95
C ILE A 35 11.89 -0.25 2.12
N LEU A 36 12.45 -0.21 3.34
CA LEU A 36 11.78 -0.75 4.53
C LEU A 36 10.48 -0.01 4.86
N ILE A 37 10.49 1.33 4.80
CA ILE A 37 9.29 2.16 5.03
C ILE A 37 8.24 1.87 3.95
N PHE A 38 8.67 1.71 2.69
CA PHE A 38 7.78 1.34 1.59
C PHE A 38 7.12 -0.03 1.82
N MET A 39 7.90 -1.05 2.17
CA MET A 39 7.36 -2.38 2.49
C MET A 39 6.41 -2.36 3.68
N ALA A 40 6.74 -1.61 4.75
CA ALA A 40 5.90 -1.48 5.93
C ALA A 40 4.54 -0.83 5.60
N LEU A 41 4.56 0.29 4.87
CA LEU A 41 3.34 0.97 4.43
C LEU A 41 2.50 0.08 3.50
N PHE A 42 3.16 -0.68 2.61
CA PHE A 42 2.48 -1.63 1.74
C PHE A 42 1.76 -2.74 2.53
N MET A 43 2.44 -3.35 3.51
CA MET A 43 1.82 -4.35 4.38
C MET A 43 0.65 -3.79 5.17
N ILE A 44 0.79 -2.60 5.76
CA ILE A 44 -0.29 -1.95 6.52
C ILE A 44 -1.50 -1.69 5.62
N ASN A 45 -1.30 -1.18 4.41
CA ASN A 45 -2.39 -0.93 3.47
C ASN A 45 -3.11 -2.21 3.06
N PHE A 46 -2.36 -3.28 2.80
CA PHE A 46 -2.92 -4.59 2.48
C PHE A 46 -3.72 -5.16 3.67
N TYR A 47 -3.19 -5.03 4.87
CA TYR A 47 -3.82 -5.52 6.10
C TYR A 47 -5.12 -4.75 6.42
N ILE A 48 -5.11 -3.43 6.31
CA ILE A 48 -6.30 -2.59 6.51
C ILE A 48 -7.36 -2.91 5.45
N ASN A 49 -6.98 -3.04 4.18
CA ASN A 49 -7.93 -3.39 3.11
C ASN A 49 -8.51 -4.79 3.32
N ARG A 50 -7.70 -5.75 3.78
CA ARG A 50 -8.18 -7.09 4.17
C ARG A 50 -9.17 -7.01 5.35
N TYR A 51 -8.83 -6.27 6.40
CA TYR A 51 -9.69 -6.10 7.58
C TYR A 51 -11.04 -5.43 7.25
N LEU A 52 -11.01 -4.35 6.45
CA LEU A 52 -12.22 -3.67 5.98
C LEU A 52 -13.08 -4.57 5.10
N ARG A 53 -12.46 -5.48 4.35
CA ARG A 53 -13.18 -6.46 3.53
C ARG A 53 -13.85 -7.54 4.38
N GLU A 54 -13.15 -8.11 5.35
CA GLU A 54 -13.70 -9.10 6.29
C GLU A 54 -14.89 -8.50 7.07
N ARG A 55 -14.82 -7.22 7.48
CA ARG A 55 -15.98 -6.52 8.09
C ARG A 55 -17.16 -6.27 7.15
N LYS A 56 -16.93 -6.13 5.84
CA LYS A 56 -18.00 -5.90 4.86
C LYS A 56 -18.68 -7.19 4.38
N GLU A 57 -18.01 -8.33 4.48
CA GLU A 57 -18.60 -9.64 4.13
C GLU A 57 -19.40 -10.24 5.31
N GLY A 58 -19.23 -9.76 6.55
CA GLY A 58 -20.01 -10.14 7.73
C GLY A 58 -21.31 -9.35 7.98
N LYS A 59 -21.78 -8.56 7.01
CA LYS A 59 -23.08 -7.87 7.00
C LYS A 59 -23.84 -8.24 5.74
#